data_AF-A0A9Q3K6L8-F1
#
_entry.id   AF-A0A9Q3K6L8-F1
#
_cell.length_a   1.000
_cell.length_b   1.000
_cell.length_c   1.000
_cell.angle_alpha   90.00
_cell.angle_beta   90.00
_cell.angle_gamma   90.00
#
_symmetry.space_group_name_H-M   'P 1'
#
loop_
_entity.id
_entity.type
_entity.pdbx_description
1 polymer ?
#
loop_
_entity_poly.entity_id
_entity_poly.type
_entity_poly.pdbx_seq_one_letter_code
_entity_poly.pdbx_strand_id
1 'polypeptide(L)'
;MLEIGCNPRLPEDTLRKDLIEIHPAASSFKIMLDKVKHHAKQSMNEAFDYEKHKWDKSHKLPDFKIGDLVLVSTLNFNNIKGLEKLKDSYVGPFVLVSSH
;
A
#
# COMPACT_ATOMS: atom_id res chain seq x y z
N MET A 1 -9.72 2.05 -19.81
CA MET A 1 -9.81 1.85 -18.34
C MET A 1 -8.45 2.18 -17.77
N LEU A 2 -8.31 3.24 -16.96
CA LEU A 2 -7.10 3.41 -16.15
C LEU A 2 -7.16 2.36 -15.04
N GLU A 3 -6.09 1.59 -14.89
CA GLU A 3 -5.96 0.60 -13.82
C GLU A 3 -5.93 1.30 -12.46
N ILE A 4 -6.61 0.72 -11.48
CA ILE A 4 -6.74 1.26 -10.12
C ILE A 4 -5.34 1.46 -9.52
N GLY A 5 -5.04 2.66 -9.02
CA GLY A 5 -3.76 2.98 -8.39
C GLY A 5 -2.62 3.38 -9.35
N CYS A 6 -2.89 3.54 -10.64
CA CYS A 6 -1.87 3.99 -11.59
C CYS A 6 -1.72 5.52 -11.60
N ASN A 7 -0.49 6.01 -11.42
CA ASN A 7 -0.15 7.42 -11.61
C ASN A 7 0.43 7.65 -13.03
N PRO A 8 -0.34 8.19 -13.98
CA PRO A 8 0.15 8.44 -15.33
C PRO A 8 1.20 9.56 -15.33
N ARG A 9 2.30 9.36 -16.05
CA ARG A 9 3.30 10.41 -16.27
C ARG A 9 2.74 11.46 -17.22
N LEU A 10 2.20 12.53 -16.67
CA LEU A 10 1.64 13.65 -17.42
C LEU A 10 2.55 14.87 -17.33
N PRO A 11 2.62 15.71 -18.39
CA PRO A 11 3.36 16.97 -18.33
C PRO A 11 2.77 17.91 -17.26
N GLU A 12 3.65 18.54 -16.48
CA GLU A 12 3.27 19.47 -15.41
C GLU A 12 2.90 20.86 -15.95
N ASP A 13 3.66 21.35 -16.93
CA ASP A 13 3.49 22.69 -17.51
C ASP A 13 2.93 22.60 -18.94
N THR A 14 1.61 22.53 -19.06
CA THR A 14 0.97 22.34 -20.37
C THR A 14 0.71 23.64 -21.13
N LEU A 15 0.61 24.79 -20.44
CA LEU A 15 0.41 26.09 -21.06
C LEU A 15 1.12 27.20 -20.27
N ARG A 16 1.88 28.05 -20.97
CA ARG A 16 2.42 29.29 -20.41
C ARG A 16 1.26 30.22 -20.01
N LYS A 17 1.30 30.71 -18.78
CA LYS A 17 0.26 31.61 -18.22
C LYS A 17 0.27 33.01 -18.85
N ASP A 18 1.37 33.36 -19.53
CA ASP A 18 1.63 34.70 -20.06
C ASP A 18 1.10 34.92 -21.49
N LEU A 19 0.51 33.89 -22.13
CA LEU A 19 -0.07 34.03 -23.47
C LEU A 19 -1.55 34.44 -23.39
N ILE A 20 -1.86 35.58 -24.02
CA ILE A 20 -3.19 36.18 -24.07
C ILE A 20 -4.14 35.40 -25.00
N GLU A 21 -3.59 34.72 -26.03
CA GLU A 21 -4.35 33.90 -26.96
C GLU A 21 -3.83 32.45 -26.95
N ILE A 22 -4.68 31.53 -26.48
CA ILE A 22 -4.43 30.09 -26.51
C ILE A 22 -5.35 29.49 -27.57
N HIS A 23 -4.80 28.70 -28.49
CA HIS A 23 -5.59 27.99 -29.48
C HIS A 23 -6.64 27.08 -28.80
N PRO A 24 -7.91 27.07 -29.24
CA PRO A 24 -8.99 26.35 -28.56
C PRO A 24 -8.70 24.84 -28.36
N ALA A 25 -8.00 24.21 -29.30
CA ALA A 25 -7.59 22.80 -29.15
C ALA A 25 -6.62 22.58 -27.97
N ALA A 26 -5.72 23.53 -27.71
CA ALA A 26 -4.77 23.45 -26.59
C ALA A 26 -5.48 23.66 -25.24
N SER A 27 -6.49 24.54 -25.20
CA SER A 27 -7.36 24.72 -24.03
C SER A 27 -8.15 23.43 -23.71
N SER A 28 -8.79 22.85 -24.72
CA SER A 28 -9.51 21.57 -24.59
C SER A 28 -8.61 20.43 -24.12
N PHE A 29 -7.37 20.37 -24.61
CA PHE A 29 -6.39 19.37 -24.19
C PHE A 29 -5.98 19.55 -22.72
N LYS A 30 -5.81 20.79 -22.26
CA LYS A 30 -5.53 21.07 -20.84
C LYS A 30 -6.69 20.61 -19.94
N ILE A 31 -7.93 20.91 -20.31
CA ILE A 31 -9.11 20.44 -19.56
C ILE A 31 -9.13 18.91 -19.46
N MET A 32 -8.78 18.22 -20.56
CA MET A 32 -8.66 16.77 -20.56
C MET A 32 -7.57 16.30 -19.58
N LEU A 33 -6.39 16.91 -19.61
CA LEU A 33 -5.30 16.57 -18.70
C LEU A 33 -5.65 16.79 -17.23
N ASP A 34 -6.30 17.90 -16.90
CA ASP A 34 -6.72 18.20 -15.54
C ASP A 34 -7.71 17.15 -15.02
N LYS A 35 -8.65 16.71 -15.89
CA LYS A 35 -9.58 15.62 -15.56
C LYS A 35 -8.84 14.30 -15.33
N VAL A 36 -7.87 13.95 -16.17
CA VAL A 36 -7.07 12.73 -16.01
C VAL A 36 -6.24 12.78 -14.72
N LYS A 37 -5.60 13.91 -14.41
CA LYS A 37 -4.87 14.11 -13.15
C LYS A 37 -5.78 13.94 -11.94
N HIS A 38 -6.96 14.54 -11.96
CA HIS A 38 -7.94 14.43 -10.88
C HIS A 38 -8.39 12.98 -10.68
N HIS A 39 -8.76 12.30 -11.77
CA HIS A 39 -9.18 10.90 -11.73
C HIS A 39 -8.06 9.98 -11.24
N ALA A 40 -6.82 10.16 -11.70
CA ALA A 40 -5.68 9.38 -11.23
C ALA A 40 -5.46 9.53 -9.72
N LYS A 41 -5.54 10.76 -9.20
CA LYS A 41 -5.44 11.03 -7.76
C LYS A 41 -6.56 10.35 -6.97
N GLN A 42 -7.80 10.44 -7.44
CA GLN A 42 -8.94 9.75 -6.80
C GLN A 42 -8.73 8.23 -6.80
N SER A 43 -8.35 7.66 -7.93
CA SER A 43 -8.10 6.23 -8.06
C SER A 43 -6.99 5.73 -7.13
N MET A 44 -5.94 6.52 -6.90
CA MET A 44 -4.89 6.17 -5.94
C MET A 44 -5.40 6.17 -4.49
N ASN A 45 -6.21 7.16 -4.12
CA ASN A 45 -6.79 7.21 -2.77
C ASN A 45 -7.75 6.03 -2.53
N GLU A 46 -8.60 5.72 -3.51
CA GLU A 46 -9.51 4.58 -3.45
C GLU A 46 -8.76 3.25 -3.33
N ALA A 47 -7.66 3.09 -4.06
CA ALA A 47 -6.80 1.91 -3.95
C ALA A 47 -6.23 1.74 -2.54
N PHE A 48 -5.69 2.83 -1.98
CA PHE A 48 -5.12 2.85 -0.64
C PHE A 48 -6.17 2.53 0.44
N ASP A 49 -7.34 3.15 0.37
CA ASP A 49 -8.43 2.93 1.31
C ASP A 49 -8.95 1.48 1.23
N TYR A 50 -9.05 0.92 0.01
CA TYR A 50 -9.43 -0.48 -0.19
C TYR A 50 -8.43 -1.44 0.45
N GLU A 51 -7.13 -1.22 0.24
CA GLU A 51 -6.07 -2.06 0.82
C GLU A 51 -6.07 -1.99 2.33
N LYS A 52 -6.19 -0.78 2.90
CA LYS A 52 -6.29 -0.57 4.34
C LYS A 52 -7.50 -1.30 4.92
N HIS A 53 -8.68 -1.09 4.36
CA HIS A 53 -9.90 -1.75 4.85
C HIS A 53 -9.82 -3.27 4.72
N LYS A 54 -9.23 -3.78 3.64
CA LYS A 54 -8.99 -5.23 3.46
C LYS A 54 -8.05 -5.77 4.53
N TRP A 55 -6.97 -5.06 4.82
CA TRP A 55 -6.01 -5.41 5.87
C TRP A 55 -6.68 -5.42 7.25
N ASP A 56 -7.33 -4.33 7.63
CA ASP A 56 -8.01 -4.18 8.93
C ASP A 56 -9.12 -5.24 9.13
N LYS A 57 -9.80 -5.64 8.04
CA LYS A 57 -10.83 -6.69 8.09
C LYS A 57 -10.25 -8.09 8.35
N SER A 58 -9.10 -8.42 7.76
CA SER A 58 -8.50 -9.75 7.88
C SER A 58 -7.54 -9.86 9.07
N HIS A 59 -6.91 -8.76 9.49
CA HIS A 59 -5.94 -8.73 10.56
C HIS A 59 -6.61 -8.37 11.88
N LYS A 60 -6.92 -9.40 12.67
CA LYS A 60 -7.27 -9.22 14.07
C LYS A 60 -5.98 -9.23 14.89
N LEU A 61 -5.73 -8.17 15.64
CA LEU A 61 -4.68 -8.17 16.65
C LEU A 61 -5.00 -9.29 17.66
N PRO A 62 -4.09 -10.26 17.89
CA PRO A 62 -4.28 -11.24 18.94
C PRO A 62 -4.20 -10.54 20.29
N ASP A 63 -5.12 -10.85 21.20
CA ASP A 63 -5.03 -10.44 22.59
C ASP A 63 -4.14 -11.44 23.34
N PHE A 64 -3.00 -10.98 23.82
CA PHE A 64 -1.99 -11.81 24.50
C PHE A 64 -1.88 -11.37 25.96
N LYS A 65 -1.91 -12.32 26.89
CA LYS A 65 -1.80 -12.06 28.33
C LYS A 65 -0.47 -12.58 28.88
N ILE A 66 0.02 -11.92 29.93
CA ILE A 66 1.20 -12.39 30.67
C ILE A 66 0.87 -13.78 31.24
N GLY A 67 1.76 -14.75 30.98
CA GLY A 67 1.58 -16.15 31.34
C GLY A 67 1.05 -17.04 30.22
N ASP A 68 0.60 -16.48 29.08
CA ASP A 68 0.15 -17.28 27.95
C ASP A 68 1.32 -18.02 27.29
N LEU A 69 1.05 -19.25 26.83
CA LEU A 69 1.98 -20.04 26.03
C LEU A 69 1.81 -19.68 24.55
N VAL A 70 2.85 -19.11 23.96
CA VAL A 70 2.85 -18.68 22.56
C VAL A 70 3.89 -19.42 21.74
N LEU A 71 3.59 -19.57 20.46
CA LEU A 71 4.50 -20.10 19.45
C LEU A 71 5.03 -18.94 18.60
N VAL A 72 6.33 -18.96 18.32
CA VAL A 72 6.96 -17.93 17.48
C VAL A 72 7.15 -18.47 16.07
N SER A 73 6.67 -17.73 15.07
CA SER A 73 6.81 -18.12 13.67
C SER A 73 8.27 -18.06 13.23
N THR A 74 8.72 -19.09 12.51
CA THR A 74 10.10 -19.19 12.00
C THR A 74 10.30 -18.54 10.63
N LEU A 75 9.23 -18.00 10.03
CA LEU A 75 9.25 -17.42 8.68
C LEU A 75 10.34 -16.36 8.50
N ASN A 76 10.60 -15.55 9.53
CA ASN A 76 11.57 -14.44 9.49
C ASN A 76 12.90 -14.78 10.18
N PHE A 77 13.15 -16.04 10.54
CA PHE A 77 14.39 -16.43 11.21
C PHE A 77 15.52 -16.72 10.21
N ASN A 78 16.37 -15.72 10.01
CA ASN A 78 17.57 -15.81 9.17
C ASN A 78 18.67 -16.71 9.75
N ASN A 79 18.60 -17.01 11.05
CA ASN A 79 19.62 -17.77 11.78
C ASN A 79 19.39 -19.29 11.76
N ILE A 80 18.22 -19.75 11.32
CA ILE A 80 17.93 -21.18 11.21
C ILE A 80 18.33 -21.64 9.80
N LYS A 81 19.48 -22.29 9.68
CA LYS A 81 19.96 -22.88 8.42
C LYS A 81 19.32 -24.26 8.20
N GLY A 82 18.86 -24.55 6.98
CA GLY A 82 18.24 -25.83 6.62
C GLY A 82 17.31 -25.73 5.40
N LEU A 83 16.88 -26.88 4.86
CA LEU A 83 15.87 -26.94 3.79
C LEU A 83 14.56 -26.32 4.28
N GLU A 84 13.99 -25.39 3.51
CA GLU A 84 12.75 -24.68 3.85
C GLU A 84 11.59 -25.62 4.17
N LYS A 85 11.52 -26.78 3.50
CA LYS A 85 10.48 -27.81 3.71
C LYS A 85 10.63 -28.62 5.00
N LEU A 86 11.81 -28.59 5.63
CA LEU A 86 12.10 -29.31 6.87
C LEU A 86 12.15 -28.38 8.08
N LYS A 87 11.94 -27.07 7.88
CA LYS A 87 11.84 -26.11 8.97
C LYS A 87 10.45 -26.19 9.57
N ASP A 88 10.39 -26.38 10.88
CA ASP A 88 9.14 -26.21 11.61
C ASP A 88 8.66 -24.76 11.46
N SER A 89 7.41 -24.58 11.06
CA SER A 89 6.82 -23.24 10.85
C SER A 89 6.75 -22.40 12.13
N TYR A 90 6.84 -23.06 13.29
CA TYR A 90 6.70 -22.47 14.61
C TYR A 90 7.64 -23.13 15.61
N VAL A 91 8.19 -22.35 16.54
CA VAL A 91 9.03 -22.82 17.66
C VAL A 91 8.39 -22.42 18.98
N GLY A 92 8.48 -23.30 19.98
CA GLY A 92 7.98 -23.08 21.34
C GLY A 92 7.41 -24.36 21.97
N PRO A 93 6.54 -24.25 22.99
CA PRO A 93 5.89 -23.03 23.49
C PRO A 93 6.77 -22.20 24.43
N PHE A 94 6.59 -20.88 24.39
CA PHE A 94 7.24 -19.92 25.30
C PHE A 94 6.19 -19.21 26.17
N VAL A 95 6.54 -18.92 27.42
CA VAL A 95 5.69 -18.16 28.33
C VAL A 95 5.89 -16.67 28.07
N LEU A 96 4.80 -15.94 27.83
CA LEU A 96 4.82 -14.49 27.74
C LEU A 96 5.13 -13.87 29.10
N VAL A 97 6.24 -13.14 29.18
CA VAL A 97 6.65 -12.41 30.38
C VAL A 97 6.71 -10.92 30.10
N SER A 98 6.42 -10.11 31.11
CA SER A 98 6.67 -8.67 31.05
C SER A 98 8.16 -8.43 30.95
N SER A 99 8.61 -7.64 29.98
CA SER A 99 9.94 -7.03 30.06
C SER A 99 9.89 -5.90 31.09
N HIS A 100 10.89 -5.83 31.95
CA HIS A 100 11.15 -4.66 32.80
C HIS A 100 11.62 -3.47 31.96
#